data_AF-A0A7J5TWG1-F1
#
_entry.id   AF-A0A7J5TWG1-F1
#
_cell.length_a   1.000
_cell.length_b   1.000
_cell.length_c   1.000
_cell.angle_alpha   90.00
_cell.angle_beta   90.00
_cell.angle_gamma   90.00
#
_symmetry.space_group_name_H-M   'P 1'
#
loop_
_entity.id
_entity.type
_entity.pdbx_description
1 polymer ?
#
loop_
_entity_poly.entity_id
_entity_poly.type
_entity_poly.pdbx_seq_one_letter_code
_entity_poly.pdbx_strand_id
1 'polypeptide(L)'
;MPGATAIFAVESFCLLCMQYLFFILAVLTGVGISVQSGVNSSLRHALSNPVLAALISFGTGFFALVAVHLFSGNPTPTADELRQINWWKWTGGVIGACYVTTVIISVSKIGPANLLSLSVAGQLIAAVILDHYGLLGFQSHPANIWRLVGVALIIAGVVFVVKN
;
A
#
# COMPACT_ATOMS: atom_id res chain seq x y z
N MET A 1 -3.91 -3.00 -46.50
CA MET A 1 -3.23 -2.23 -45.44
C MET A 1 -2.91 -3.16 -44.25
N PRO A 2 -1.83 -3.95 -44.28
CA PRO A 2 -1.49 -4.93 -43.22
C PRO A 2 -0.75 -4.33 -42.01
N GLY A 3 -0.27 -3.08 -42.12
CA GLY A 3 0.58 -2.45 -41.10
C GLY A 3 -0.16 -1.96 -39.84
N ALA A 4 -1.41 -1.49 -39.98
CA ALA A 4 -2.17 -0.93 -38.86
C ALA A 4 -2.59 -1.99 -37.81
N THR A 5 -2.91 -3.19 -38.26
CA THR A 5 -3.24 -4.33 -37.39
C THR A 5 -2.04 -4.85 -36.61
N ALA A 6 -0.83 -4.79 -37.20
CA ALA A 6 0.40 -5.20 -36.53
C ALA A 6 0.81 -4.22 -35.42
N ILE A 7 0.68 -2.90 -35.67
CA ILE A 7 0.97 -1.86 -34.67
C ILE A 7 0.00 -1.96 -33.48
N PHE A 8 -1.29 -2.12 -33.74
CA PHE A 8 -2.31 -2.26 -32.68
C PHE A 8 -2.07 -3.52 -31.81
N ALA A 9 -1.62 -4.62 -32.42
CA ALA A 9 -1.28 -5.84 -31.69
C ALA A 9 -0.03 -5.67 -30.82
N VAL A 10 0.99 -4.96 -31.30
CA VAL A 10 2.21 -4.67 -30.53
C VAL A 10 1.93 -3.72 -29.36
N GLU A 11 1.13 -2.67 -29.55
CA GLU A 11 0.73 -1.76 -28.48
C GLU A 11 -0.11 -2.47 -27.42
N SER A 12 -1.09 -3.28 -27.85
CA SER A 12 -1.93 -4.08 -26.94
C SER A 12 -1.10 -5.08 -26.14
N PHE A 13 -0.11 -5.74 -26.78
CA PHE A 13 0.81 -6.66 -26.11
C PHE A 13 1.73 -5.94 -25.11
N CYS A 14 2.24 -4.77 -25.47
CA CYS A 14 3.08 -3.95 -24.59
C CYS A 14 2.30 -3.49 -23.34
N LEU A 15 1.06 -3.04 -23.52
CA LEU A 15 0.16 -2.67 -22.42
C LEU A 15 -0.14 -3.86 -21.50
N LEU A 16 -0.36 -5.06 -22.08
CA LEU A 16 -0.56 -6.28 -21.31
C LEU A 16 0.68 -6.62 -20.47
N CYS A 17 1.87 -6.58 -21.07
CA CYS A 17 3.15 -6.84 -20.40
C CYS A 17 3.37 -5.87 -19.23
N MET A 18 3.11 -4.58 -19.44
CA MET A 18 3.19 -3.56 -18.40
C MET A 18 2.17 -3.81 -17.27
N GLN A 19 0.94 -4.21 -17.60
CA GLN A 19 -0.07 -4.54 -16.60
C GLN A 19 0.36 -5.73 -15.70
N TYR A 20 0.90 -6.79 -16.29
CA TYR A 20 1.40 -7.94 -15.53
C TYR A 20 2.59 -7.58 -14.65
N LEU A 21 3.47 -6.68 -15.10
CA LEU A 21 4.56 -6.16 -14.28
C LEU A 21 4.04 -5.50 -13.00
N PHE A 22 3.01 -4.65 -13.09
CA PHE A 22 2.41 -4.02 -11.91
C PHE A 22 1.73 -5.02 -10.97
N PHE A 23 1.13 -6.09 -11.50
CA PHE A 23 0.61 -7.16 -10.65
C PHE A 23 1.71 -7.88 -9.88
N ILE A 24 2.84 -8.17 -10.52
CA ILE A 24 3.99 -8.79 -9.85
C ILE A 24 4.54 -7.85 -8.77
N LEU A 25 4.72 -6.57 -9.08
CA LEU A 25 5.16 -5.57 -8.10
C LEU A 25 4.20 -5.44 -6.91
N ALA A 26 2.89 -5.54 -7.14
CA ALA A 26 1.89 -5.54 -6.07
C ALA A 26 2.03 -6.77 -5.15
N VAL A 27 2.26 -7.97 -5.73
CA VAL A 27 2.54 -9.19 -4.94
C VAL A 27 3.82 -9.06 -4.14
N LEU A 28 4.89 -8.56 -4.75
CA LEU A 28 6.18 -8.32 -4.08
C LEU A 28 6.06 -7.29 -2.96
N THR A 29 5.16 -6.31 -3.10
CA THR A 29 4.85 -5.36 -2.03
C THR A 29 4.28 -6.08 -0.80
N GLY A 30 3.39 -7.06 -0.99
CA GLY A 30 2.87 -7.89 0.10
C GLY A 30 3.95 -8.68 0.84
N VAL A 31 4.91 -9.23 0.09
CA VAL A 31 6.11 -9.87 0.67
C VAL A 31 6.94 -8.86 1.46
N GLY A 32 7.20 -7.69 0.88
CA GLY A 32 7.95 -6.61 1.52
C GLY A 32 7.33 -6.13 2.83
N ILE A 33 6.01 -5.92 2.88
CA ILE A 33 5.30 -5.52 4.10
C ILE A 33 5.41 -6.61 5.18
N SER A 34 5.35 -7.89 4.79
CA SER A 34 5.51 -9.01 5.72
C SER A 34 6.91 -9.02 6.35
N VAL A 35 7.95 -8.87 5.53
CA VAL A 35 9.34 -8.77 5.98
C VAL A 35 9.54 -7.55 6.88
N GLN A 36 9.03 -6.38 6.47
CA GLN A 36 9.09 -5.15 7.26
C GLN A 36 8.46 -5.32 8.65
N SER A 37 7.33 -6.01 8.74
CA SER A 37 6.65 -6.27 10.02
C SER A 37 7.54 -7.08 10.99
N GLY A 38 8.27 -8.08 10.48
CA GLY A 38 9.24 -8.87 11.25
C GLY A 38 10.46 -8.05 11.66
N VAL A 39 11.06 -7.30 10.74
CA VAL A 39 12.22 -6.42 11.00
C VAL A 39 11.87 -5.39 12.08
N ASN A 40 10.73 -4.71 11.93
CA ASN A 40 10.32 -3.69 12.88
C ASN A 40 9.94 -4.28 14.25
N SER A 41 9.36 -5.49 14.29
CA SER A 41 9.13 -6.20 15.56
C SER A 41 10.44 -6.56 16.24
N SER A 42 11.43 -7.04 15.49
CA SER A 42 12.78 -7.34 16.01
C SER A 42 13.45 -6.08 16.58
N LEU A 43 13.40 -4.97 15.84
CA LEU A 43 13.93 -3.68 16.30
C LEU A 43 13.23 -3.19 17.57
N ARG A 44 11.90 -3.36 17.66
CA ARG A 44 11.17 -3.08 18.90
C ARG A 44 11.71 -3.90 20.07
N HIS A 45 11.99 -5.19 19.91
CA HIS A 45 12.53 -6.02 20.99
C HIS A 45 13.90 -5.54 21.44
N ALA A 46 14.79 -5.19 20.50
CA ALA A 46 16.10 -4.63 20.80
C ALA A 46 16.03 -3.30 21.57
N LEU A 47 15.05 -2.46 21.26
CA LEU A 47 14.89 -1.13 21.86
C LEU A 47 13.96 -1.10 23.08
N SER A 48 13.20 -2.18 23.32
CA SER A 48 12.09 -2.22 24.28
C SER A 48 11.08 -1.07 24.13
N ASN A 49 10.98 -0.47 22.94
CA ASN A 49 10.16 0.71 22.68
C ASN A 49 9.55 0.67 21.27
N PRO A 50 8.23 0.47 21.14
CA PRO A 50 7.56 0.35 19.84
C PRO A 50 7.53 1.67 19.06
N VAL A 51 7.38 2.81 19.74
CA VAL A 51 7.33 4.13 19.10
C VAL A 51 8.70 4.50 18.56
N LEU A 52 9.77 4.21 19.32
CA LEU A 52 11.13 4.45 18.86
C LEU A 52 11.50 3.56 17.66
N ALA A 53 11.08 2.29 17.66
CA ALA A 53 11.26 1.42 16.50
C ALA A 53 10.50 1.92 15.26
N ALA A 54 9.26 2.40 15.43
CA ALA A 54 8.49 3.03 14.35
C ALA A 54 9.18 4.29 13.82
N LEU A 55 9.69 5.15 14.72
CA LEU A 55 10.40 6.38 14.37
C LEU A 55 11.66 6.09 13.54
N ILE A 56 12.47 5.12 13.96
CA ILE A 56 13.67 4.72 13.21
C ILE A 56 13.28 4.14 11.85
N SER A 57 12.26 3.29 11.79
CA SER A 57 11.76 2.69 10.53
C SER A 57 11.27 3.76 9.54
N PHE A 58 10.46 4.71 10.02
CA PHE A 58 10.00 5.84 9.20
C PHE A 58 11.13 6.78 8.81
N GLY A 59 12.08 7.02 9.72
CA GLY A 59 13.23 7.87 9.47
C GLY A 59 14.13 7.30 8.36
N THR A 60 14.46 6.01 8.41
CA THR A 60 15.25 5.37 7.34
C THR A 60 14.49 5.36 6.02
N GLY A 61 13.17 5.11 6.03
CA GLY A 61 12.32 5.22 4.85
C GLY A 61 12.27 6.64 4.26
N PHE A 62 12.18 7.67 5.11
CA PHE A 62 12.21 9.07 4.70
C PHE A 62 13.52 9.41 3.98
N PHE A 63 14.67 9.06 4.56
CA PHE A 63 15.97 9.31 3.92
C PHE A 63 16.14 8.53 2.60
N ALA A 64 15.62 7.30 2.52
CA ALA A 64 15.61 6.54 1.27
C ALA A 64 14.77 7.26 0.19
N LEU A 65 13.59 7.77 0.53
CA LEU A 65 12.74 8.53 -0.41
C LEU A 65 13.38 9.85 -0.84
N VAL A 66 14.06 10.56 0.07
CA VAL A 66 14.83 11.77 -0.26
C VAL A 66 15.92 11.43 -1.28
N ALA A 67 16.68 10.36 -1.04
CA ALA A 67 17.71 9.91 -1.99
C ALA A 67 17.10 9.59 -3.37
N VAL A 68 16.02 8.80 -3.40
CA VAL A 68 15.33 8.47 -4.66
C VAL A 68 14.86 9.74 -5.39
N HIS A 69 14.26 10.70 -4.68
CA HIS A 69 13.83 11.96 -5.29
C HIS A 69 15.00 12.73 -5.91
N LEU A 70 16.10 12.88 -5.17
CA LEU A 70 17.31 13.58 -5.63
C LEU A 70 17.93 12.92 -6.89
N PHE A 71 17.89 11.59 -7.00
CA PHE A 71 18.42 10.86 -8.16
C PHE A 71 17.40 10.70 -9.30
N SER A 72 16.11 10.91 -9.05
CA SER A 72 15.06 10.72 -10.06
C SER A 72 15.02 11.81 -11.13
N GLY A 73 15.62 12.98 -10.86
CA GLY A 73 15.54 14.15 -11.74
C GLY A 73 14.14 14.78 -11.84
N ASN A 74 13.18 14.31 -11.04
CA ASN A 74 11.84 14.88 -11.01
C ASN A 74 11.86 16.30 -10.42
N PRO A 75 11.05 17.24 -10.97
CA PRO A 75 11.00 18.59 -10.48
C PRO A 75 10.48 18.64 -9.04
N THR A 76 11.06 19.53 -8.24
CA THR A 76 10.55 19.84 -6.90
C THR A 76 9.55 20.99 -7.03
N PRO A 77 8.33 20.86 -6.47
CA PRO A 77 7.34 21.93 -6.54
C PRO A 77 7.83 23.21 -5.83
N THR A 78 7.43 24.35 -6.37
CA THR A 78 7.66 25.67 -5.79
C THR A 78 6.87 25.86 -4.49
N ALA A 79 7.26 26.83 -3.66
CA ALA A 79 6.56 27.13 -2.42
C ALA A 79 5.09 27.53 -2.64
N ASP A 80 4.78 28.20 -3.75
CA ASP A 80 3.41 28.61 -4.08
C ASP A 80 2.55 27.42 -4.52
N GLU A 81 3.11 26.49 -5.30
CA GLU A 81 2.43 25.22 -5.64
C GLU A 81 2.11 24.41 -4.39
N LEU A 82 3.05 24.34 -3.43
CA LEU A 82 2.82 23.63 -2.16
C LEU A 82 1.69 24.23 -1.33
N ARG A 83 1.56 25.57 -1.31
CA ARG A 83 0.49 26.27 -0.58
C ARG A 83 -0.90 26.02 -1.15
N GLN A 84 -1.00 25.67 -2.43
CA GLN A 84 -2.29 25.37 -3.08
C GLN A 84 -2.76 23.93 -2.79
N ILE A 85 -1.92 23.08 -2.20
CA ILE A 85 -2.27 21.69 -1.88
C ILE A 85 -3.18 21.65 -0.64
N ASN A 86 -4.38 21.11 -0.80
CA ASN A 86 -5.32 20.88 0.30
C ASN A 86 -4.67 20.16 1.49
N TRP A 87 -4.88 20.69 2.70
CA TRP A 87 -4.20 20.26 3.93
C TRP A 87 -4.29 18.75 4.22
N TRP A 88 -5.41 18.11 3.88
CA TRP A 88 -5.62 16.68 4.13
C TRP A 88 -4.67 15.79 3.32
N LYS A 89 -4.13 16.25 2.19
CA LYS A 89 -3.17 15.48 1.38
C LYS A 89 -1.84 15.27 2.12
N TRP A 90 -1.55 16.11 3.11
CA TRP A 90 -0.34 16.04 3.93
C TRP A 90 -0.44 15.03 5.08
N THR A 91 -1.64 14.50 5.37
CA THR A 91 -1.85 13.59 6.51
C THR A 91 -1.37 12.17 6.25
N GLY A 92 -0.97 11.84 5.02
CA GLY A 92 -0.52 10.49 4.65
C GLY A 92 0.63 9.98 5.51
N GLY A 93 1.61 10.84 5.84
CA GLY A 93 2.73 10.47 6.72
C GLY A 93 2.28 10.15 8.15
N VAL A 94 1.32 10.90 8.68
CA VAL A 94 0.75 10.67 10.03
C VAL A 94 -0.02 9.34 10.06
N ILE A 95 -0.86 9.09 9.05
CA ILE A 95 -1.60 7.84 8.91
C ILE A 95 -0.64 6.65 8.81
N GLY A 96 0.44 6.80 8.02
CA GLY A 96 1.49 5.79 7.89
C GLY A 96 2.22 5.51 9.20
N ALA A 97 2.57 6.55 9.97
CA ALA A 97 3.22 6.39 11.27
C ALA A 97 2.32 5.65 12.27
N CYS A 98 1.02 5.98 12.30
CA CYS A 98 0.02 5.24 13.08
C CYS A 98 -0.08 3.78 12.63
N TYR A 99 -0.10 3.53 11.32
CA TYR A 99 -0.15 2.19 10.75
C TYR A 99 1.06 1.34 11.17
N VAL A 100 2.29 1.82 10.96
CA VAL A 100 3.50 1.05 11.30
C VAL A 100 3.62 0.82 12.81
N THR A 101 3.27 1.81 13.63
CA THR A 101 3.26 1.63 15.09
C THR A 101 2.25 0.56 15.50
N THR A 102 1.05 0.58 14.90
CA THR A 102 0.01 -0.44 15.14
C THR A 102 0.47 -1.83 14.70
N VAL A 103 1.14 -1.93 13.55
CA VAL A 103 1.74 -3.17 13.05
C VAL A 103 2.75 -3.71 14.05
N ILE A 104 3.72 -2.89 14.47
CA ILE A 104 4.77 -3.24 15.43
C ILE A 104 4.19 -3.75 16.75
N ILE A 105 3.14 -3.10 17.26
CA ILE A 105 2.47 -3.50 18.50
C ILE A 105 1.71 -4.81 18.32
N SER A 106 1.00 -4.95 17.19
CA SER A 106 0.07 -6.06 16.96
C SER A 106 0.79 -7.35 16.57
N VAL A 107 1.86 -7.29 15.78
CA VAL A 107 2.68 -8.47 15.44
C VAL A 107 3.12 -9.21 16.68
N SER A 108 3.55 -8.51 17.74
CA SER A 108 4.00 -9.16 18.98
C SER A 108 2.86 -9.80 19.79
N LYS A 109 1.60 -9.52 19.46
CA LYS A 109 0.42 -9.98 20.23
C LYS A 109 -0.33 -11.09 19.52
N ILE A 110 -0.58 -10.92 18.22
CA ILE A 110 -1.40 -11.84 17.42
C ILE A 110 -0.61 -12.53 16.31
N GLY A 111 0.70 -12.24 16.18
CA GLY A 111 1.54 -12.76 15.10
C GLY A 111 1.34 -12.03 13.77
N PRO A 112 2.29 -12.17 12.82
CA PRO A 112 2.27 -11.47 11.55
C PRO A 112 1.13 -11.97 10.63
N ALA A 113 0.82 -13.27 10.64
CA ALA A 113 -0.22 -13.84 9.77
C ALA A 113 -1.63 -13.28 10.09
N ASN A 114 -2.00 -13.22 11.37
CA ASN A 114 -3.28 -12.66 11.80
C ASN A 114 -3.35 -11.16 11.52
N LEU A 115 -2.28 -10.42 11.80
CA LEU A 115 -2.24 -8.99 11.51
C LEU A 115 -2.41 -8.70 10.01
N LEU A 116 -1.66 -9.38 9.15
CA LEU A 116 -1.67 -9.13 7.71
C LEU A 116 -3.02 -9.50 7.09
N SER A 117 -3.58 -10.66 7.46
CA SER A 117 -4.90 -11.08 6.98
C SER A 117 -5.99 -10.08 7.38
N LEU A 118 -6.05 -9.68 8.66
CA LEU A 118 -6.99 -8.66 9.14
C LEU A 118 -6.78 -7.29 8.45
N SER A 119 -5.52 -6.88 8.27
CA SER A 119 -5.17 -5.60 7.64
C SER A 119 -5.61 -5.56 6.18
N VAL A 120 -5.36 -6.63 5.42
CA VAL A 120 -5.78 -6.73 4.01
C VAL A 120 -7.30 -6.71 3.90
N ALA A 121 -8.02 -7.40 4.77
CA ALA A 121 -9.48 -7.33 4.79
C ALA A 121 -10.00 -5.91 5.06
N GLY A 122 -9.45 -5.23 6.07
CA GLY A 122 -9.81 -3.84 6.37
C GLY A 122 -9.49 -2.87 5.23
N GLN A 123 -8.31 -3.02 4.60
CA GLN A 123 -7.89 -2.22 3.45
C GLN A 123 -8.82 -2.41 2.25
N LEU A 124 -9.26 -3.64 1.98
CA LEU A 124 -10.16 -3.92 0.86
C LEU A 124 -11.58 -3.40 1.08
N ILE A 125 -12.10 -3.52 2.30
CA ILE A 125 -13.39 -2.91 2.67
C ILE A 125 -13.32 -1.39 2.47
N ALA A 126 -12.26 -0.75 3.00
CA ALA A 126 -12.05 0.67 2.84
C ALA A 126 -11.90 1.06 1.36
N ALA A 127 -11.12 0.32 0.58
CA ALA A 127 -10.92 0.57 -0.84
C ALA A 127 -12.24 0.51 -1.63
N VAL A 128 -13.09 -0.47 -1.38
CA VAL A 128 -14.41 -0.56 -2.04
C VAL A 128 -15.29 0.64 -1.70
N ILE A 129 -15.29 1.08 -0.43
CA ILE A 129 -16.07 2.26 -0.01
C ILE A 129 -15.52 3.53 -0.68
N LEU A 130 -14.20 3.75 -0.61
CA LEU A 130 -13.55 4.92 -1.19
C LEU A 130 -13.77 4.99 -2.70
N ASP A 131 -13.63 3.87 -3.40
CA ASP A 131 -13.84 3.80 -4.84
C ASP A 131 -15.31 3.98 -5.22
N HIS A 132 -16.24 3.37 -4.49
CA HIS A 132 -17.67 3.47 -4.82
C HIS A 132 -18.15 4.91 -4.77
N TYR A 133 -17.74 5.65 -3.73
CA TYR A 133 -18.13 7.04 -3.52
C TYR A 133 -17.16 8.07 -4.12
N GLY A 134 -16.05 7.63 -4.75
CA GLY A 134 -15.04 8.54 -5.33
C GLY A 134 -14.39 9.46 -4.29
N LEU A 135 -14.23 8.99 -3.05
CA LEU A 135 -13.70 9.79 -1.94
C LEU A 135 -12.20 10.04 -2.13
N LEU A 136 -11.64 11.06 -1.47
CA LEU A 136 -10.20 11.38 -1.49
C LEU A 136 -9.60 11.62 -2.90
N GLY A 137 -10.44 11.91 -3.91
CA GLY A 137 -10.02 12.13 -5.29
C GLY A 137 -9.84 10.84 -6.10
N PHE A 138 -10.29 9.70 -5.59
CA PHE A 138 -10.34 8.46 -6.38
C PHE A 138 -11.40 8.55 -7.48
N GLN A 139 -11.11 7.91 -8.62
CA GLN A 139 -12.10 7.71 -9.68
C GLN A 139 -13.22 6.81 -9.18
N SER A 140 -14.48 7.21 -9.40
CA SER A 140 -15.62 6.42 -8.93
C SER A 140 -15.72 5.11 -9.71
N HIS A 141 -15.57 4.01 -9.00
CA HIS A 141 -15.74 2.66 -9.55
C HIS A 141 -16.83 1.94 -8.73
N PRO A 142 -18.06 1.86 -9.26
CA PRO A 142 -19.16 1.26 -8.54
C PRO A 142 -18.86 -0.16 -8.03
N ALA A 143 -19.26 -0.44 -6.79
CA ALA A 143 -19.13 -1.77 -6.22
C ALA A 143 -20.06 -2.73 -6.96
N ASN A 144 -19.49 -3.54 -7.86
CA ASN A 144 -20.23 -4.59 -8.55
C ASN A 144 -20.28 -5.87 -7.70
N ILE A 145 -21.17 -6.79 -8.07
CA ILE A 145 -21.38 -8.04 -7.34
C ILE A 145 -20.08 -8.86 -7.20
N TRP A 146 -19.22 -8.86 -8.22
CA TRP A 146 -17.96 -9.61 -8.21
C TRP A 146 -16.93 -9.04 -7.22
N ARG A 147 -16.83 -7.71 -7.09
CA ARG A 147 -16.01 -7.07 -6.05
C ARG A 147 -16.51 -7.46 -4.66
N LEU A 148 -17.83 -7.41 -4.44
CA LEU A 148 -18.43 -7.77 -3.15
C LEU A 148 -18.21 -9.24 -2.80
N VAL A 149 -18.37 -10.15 -3.77
CA VAL A 149 -18.07 -11.58 -3.61
C VAL A 149 -16.58 -11.78 -3.31
N GLY A 150 -15.68 -11.12 -4.03
CA GLY A 150 -14.24 -11.20 -3.77
C GLY A 150 -13.86 -10.74 -2.36
N VAL A 151 -14.42 -9.62 -1.89
CA VAL A 151 -14.24 -9.13 -0.51
C VAL A 151 -14.78 -10.15 0.49
N ALA A 152 -15.97 -10.72 0.26
CA ALA A 152 -16.54 -11.73 1.13
C ALA A 152 -15.67 -12.98 1.24
N LEU A 153 -15.10 -13.46 0.13
CA LEU A 153 -14.18 -14.60 0.11
C LEU A 153 -12.89 -14.31 0.89
N ILE A 154 -12.35 -13.09 0.77
CA ILE A 154 -11.17 -12.69 1.53
C ILE A 154 -11.48 -12.66 3.02
N ILE A 155 -12.60 -12.06 3.42
CA ILE A 155 -13.04 -12.04 4.82
C ILE A 155 -13.20 -13.48 5.36
N ALA A 156 -13.82 -14.38 4.60
CA ALA A 156 -13.93 -15.79 4.97
C ALA A 156 -12.54 -16.44 5.14
N GLY A 157 -11.59 -16.17 4.24
CA GLY A 157 -10.20 -16.58 4.36
C GLY A 157 -9.55 -16.09 5.65
N VAL A 158 -9.75 -14.82 6.02
CA VAL A 158 -9.24 -14.26 7.28
C VAL A 158 -9.79 -15.01 8.50
N VAL A 159 -11.09 -15.34 8.52
CA VAL A 159 -11.69 -16.11 9.61
C VAL A 159 -10.98 -17.45 9.81
N PHE A 160 -10.62 -18.13 8.73
CA PHE A 160 -9.85 -19.38 8.82
C PHE A 160 -8.42 -19.17 9.32
N VAL A 161 -7.73 -18.12 8.87
CA VAL A 161 -6.37 -17.80 9.32
C VAL A 161 -6.34 -17.49 10.81
N VAL A 162 -7.28 -16.68 11.30
CA VAL A 162 -7.33 -16.24 12.70
C VAL A 162 -7.78 -17.35 13.65
N LYS A 163 -8.50 -18.38 13.16
CA LYS A 163 -8.97 -19.51 13.96
C LYS A 163 -7.85 -20.50 14.35
N ASN A 164 -6.65 -20.33 13.79
CA ASN A 164 -5.48 -21.15 14.10
C ASN A 164 -4.83 -20.80 15.44
#